data_AF-A0A535IQ46-F1
#
_entry.id   AF-A0A535IQ46-F1
#
_cell.length_a   1.000
_cell.length_b   1.000
_cell.length_c   1.000
_cell.angle_alpha   90.00
_cell.angle_beta   90.00
_cell.angle_gamma   90.00
#
_symmetry.space_group_name_H-M   'P 1'
#
loop_
_entity.id
_entity.type
_entity.pdbx_description
1 polymer ?
#
loop_
_entity_poly.entity_id
_entity_poly.type
_entity_poly.pdbx_seq_one_letter_code
_entity_poly.pdbx_strand_id
1 'polypeptide(L)'
;MAYLSELIGREVRDNKGALIGTLRDVLIVSDERANYPRVVALAVSAPSHNLPLRLLPWGGNEDFAGVKIKLQKPPQSTYRPSGNEIWLARDLMDKQVIDTNDHRIVRVNDLELGKLGTDYCLINVDIGGRGLLRRLGMEDAAERLARNLKRELPTREIAWSDVSFLPGGNIRLNVTRKQLNELHPADIAEILEDAGPRMAAELIRTLDNEKVADTLEELQPEFQAEVLEEFSDERAADIVEEMQPDEAADLLNEMNEERREDILNLM
;
A
#
# COMPACT_ATOMS: atom_id res chain seq x y z
N MET A 1 9.34 18.52 -5.49
CA MET A 1 8.70 17.18 -5.43
C MET A 1 7.87 16.98 -6.69
N ALA A 2 7.49 15.75 -6.98
CA ALA A 2 6.65 15.39 -8.13
C ALA A 2 5.75 14.20 -7.75
N TYR A 3 4.47 14.29 -8.09
CA TYR A 3 3.56 13.16 -7.90
C TYR A 3 3.61 12.22 -9.09
N LEU A 4 3.52 10.91 -8.84
CA LEU A 4 3.59 9.90 -9.88
C LEU A 4 2.51 10.10 -10.94
N SER A 5 1.28 10.43 -10.54
CA SER A 5 0.18 10.61 -11.49
C SER A 5 0.43 11.73 -12.50
N GLU A 6 1.20 12.76 -12.13
CA GLU A 6 1.59 13.82 -13.06
C GLU A 6 2.72 13.40 -14.01
N LEU A 7 3.54 12.44 -13.59
CA LEU A 7 4.67 11.92 -14.37
C LEU A 7 4.22 10.90 -15.40
N ILE A 8 3.25 10.05 -15.05
CA ILE A 8 2.71 9.06 -15.97
C ILE A 8 2.14 9.78 -17.21
N GLY A 9 2.51 9.28 -18.39
CA GLY A 9 2.12 9.92 -19.65
C GLY A 9 3.04 11.04 -20.13
N ARG A 10 4.02 11.51 -19.33
CA ARG A 10 5.01 12.49 -19.79
C ARG A 10 5.96 11.89 -20.81
N GLU A 11 6.41 12.72 -21.73
CA GLU A 11 7.46 12.36 -22.70
C GLU A 11 8.80 12.19 -21.99
N VAL A 12 9.47 11.07 -22.27
CA VAL A 12 10.85 10.82 -21.88
C VAL A 12 11.74 11.13 -23.08
N ARG A 13 12.71 12.03 -22.90
CA ARG A 13 13.62 12.51 -23.95
C ARG A 13 15.07 12.33 -23.52
N ASP A 14 15.96 12.14 -24.48
CA ASP A 14 17.40 12.12 -24.22
C ASP A 14 17.96 13.54 -24.01
N ASN A 15 19.27 13.64 -23.76
CA ASN A 15 19.96 14.91 -23.56
C ASN A 15 20.03 15.80 -24.81
N LYS A 16 19.80 15.24 -26.00
CA LYS A 16 19.69 15.96 -27.27
C LYS A 16 18.24 16.36 -27.59
N GLY A 17 17.30 15.99 -26.73
CA GLY A 17 15.86 16.27 -26.89
C GLY A 17 15.13 15.27 -27.78
N ALA A 18 15.77 14.18 -28.23
CA ALA A 18 15.12 13.15 -29.02
C ALA A 18 14.11 12.37 -28.15
N LEU A 19 12.94 12.07 -28.72
CA LEU A 19 11.89 11.33 -28.05
C LEU A 19 12.30 9.86 -27.88
N ILE A 20 12.36 9.40 -26.64
CA ILE A 20 12.58 7.98 -26.31
C ILE A 20 11.23 7.26 -26.21
N GLY A 21 10.22 7.91 -25.66
CA GLY A 21 8.88 7.37 -25.50
C GLY A 21 8.09 8.09 -24.42
N THR A 22 7.13 7.38 -23.82
CA THR A 22 6.23 7.90 -22.79
C THR A 22 6.39 7.12 -21.49
N LEU A 23 6.45 7.82 -20.35
CA LEU A 23 6.55 7.16 -19.04
C LEU A 23 5.27 6.37 -18.75
N ARG A 24 5.43 5.11 -18.35
CA ARG A 24 4.36 4.20 -17.93
C ARG A 24 4.46 3.77 -16.48
N ASP A 25 5.67 3.69 -15.95
CA ASP A 25 5.89 3.35 -14.55
C ASP A 25 7.27 3.83 -14.08
N VAL A 26 7.46 3.88 -12.77
CA VAL A 26 8.72 4.18 -12.09
C VAL A 26 9.02 3.00 -11.17
N LEU A 27 10.25 2.51 -11.20
CA LEU A 27 10.68 1.39 -10.38
C LEU A 27 11.54 1.91 -9.23
N ILE A 28 11.21 1.47 -8.03
CA ILE A 28 12.01 1.69 -6.81
C ILE A 28 12.57 0.36 -6.31
N VAL A 29 13.65 0.42 -5.54
CA VAL A 29 14.12 -0.71 -4.74
C VAL A 29 13.93 -0.36 -3.28
N SER A 30 13.15 -1.18 -2.58
CA SER A 30 13.04 -1.11 -1.12
C SER A 30 14.19 -1.90 -0.50
N ASP A 31 14.99 -1.21 0.31
CA ASP A 31 15.99 -1.81 1.20
C ASP A 31 15.46 -1.62 2.62
N GLU A 32 15.42 -2.67 3.43
CA GLU A 32 14.91 -2.64 4.81
C GLU A 32 15.64 -1.62 5.69
N ARG A 33 16.83 -1.16 5.28
CA ARG A 33 17.62 -0.14 5.99
C ARG A 33 17.39 1.27 5.49
N ALA A 34 16.68 1.46 4.39
CA ALA A 34 16.48 2.76 3.76
C ALA A 34 15.06 3.27 4.03
N ASN A 35 14.95 4.32 4.83
CA ASN A 35 13.66 4.96 5.14
C ASN A 35 12.96 5.54 3.90
N TYR A 36 13.69 5.75 2.79
CA TYR A 36 13.15 6.30 1.55
C TYR A 36 13.71 5.52 0.35
N PRO A 37 12.91 4.68 -0.31
CA PRO A 37 13.38 3.85 -1.40
C PRO A 37 13.63 4.71 -2.63
N ARG A 38 14.80 4.50 -3.23
CA ARG A 38 15.27 5.29 -4.36
C ARG A 38 14.68 4.78 -5.67
N VAL A 39 14.46 5.69 -6.61
CA VAL A 39 14.16 5.38 -8.00
C VAL A 39 15.39 4.78 -8.67
N VAL A 40 15.22 3.61 -9.28
CA VAL A 40 16.30 2.87 -9.96
C VAL A 40 16.11 2.79 -11.46
N ALA A 41 14.86 2.86 -11.94
CA ALA A 41 14.56 2.77 -13.36
C ALA A 41 13.21 3.40 -13.71
N LEU A 42 13.05 3.72 -15.00
CA LEU A 42 11.80 4.16 -15.60
C LEU A 42 11.30 3.09 -16.59
N ALA A 43 10.02 2.75 -16.52
CA ALA A 43 9.36 1.96 -17.55
C ALA A 43 8.77 2.88 -18.60
N VAL A 44 9.27 2.77 -19.82
CA VAL A 44 8.92 3.67 -20.93
C VAL A 44 8.31 2.87 -22.07
N SER A 45 7.10 3.24 -22.49
CA SER A 45 6.53 2.70 -23.73
C SER A 45 7.16 3.38 -24.91
N ALA A 46 7.54 2.61 -25.93
CA ALA A 46 7.99 3.17 -27.19
C ALA A 46 6.86 3.99 -27.85
N PRO A 47 7.20 4.91 -28.77
CA PRO A 47 6.20 5.62 -29.58
C PRO A 47 5.30 4.69 -30.41
N SER A 48 5.77 3.47 -30.71
CA SER A 48 4.98 2.42 -31.35
C SER A 48 4.36 1.50 -30.28
N HIS A 49 3.02 1.39 -30.31
CA HIS A 49 2.22 0.66 -29.31
C HIS A 49 2.49 -0.86 -29.24
N ASN A 50 3.19 -1.45 -30.23
CA ASN A 50 3.43 -2.90 -30.29
C ASN A 50 4.79 -3.33 -29.71
N LEU A 51 5.58 -2.40 -29.17
CA LEU A 51 6.88 -2.74 -28.58
C LEU A 51 6.75 -2.94 -27.06
N PRO A 52 7.49 -3.89 -26.48
CA PRO A 52 7.51 -4.09 -25.03
C PRO A 52 8.03 -2.84 -24.32
N LEU A 53 7.65 -2.68 -23.05
CA LEU A 53 8.17 -1.62 -22.19
C LEU A 53 9.69 -1.70 -22.11
N ARG A 54 10.34 -0.55 -22.30
CA ARG A 54 11.78 -0.40 -22.14
C ARG A 54 12.06 0.09 -20.74
N LEU A 55 12.86 -0.65 -20.00
CA LEU A 55 13.33 -0.25 -18.67
C LEU A 55 14.62 0.54 -18.83
N LEU A 56 14.57 1.83 -18.50
CA LEU A 56 15.70 2.74 -18.59
C LEU A 56 16.29 2.94 -17.18
N PRO A 57 17.59 2.71 -16.98
CA PRO A 57 18.20 2.96 -15.67
C PRO A 57 18.10 4.45 -15.31
N TRP A 58 17.80 4.72 -14.05
CA TRP A 58 17.77 6.08 -13.48
C TRP A 58 19.14 6.41 -12.88
N GLY A 59 19.70 7.57 -13.23
CA GLY A 59 21.05 7.97 -12.86
C GLY A 59 21.13 8.94 -11.68
N GLY A 60 20.00 9.26 -11.04
CA GLY A 60 19.89 10.20 -9.92
C GLY A 60 19.88 11.67 -10.36
N ASN A 61 20.72 12.05 -11.32
CA ASN A 61 20.92 13.46 -11.72
C ASN A 61 19.85 14.04 -12.65
N GLU A 62 18.83 13.26 -13.00
CA GLU A 62 17.64 13.71 -13.72
C GLU A 62 16.67 14.48 -12.78
N ASP A 63 15.73 15.23 -13.35
CA ASP A 63 14.79 16.06 -12.59
C ASP A 63 13.34 15.81 -13.06
N PHE A 64 12.45 15.54 -12.10
CA PHE A 64 11.02 15.34 -12.33
C PHE A 64 10.20 16.64 -12.30
N ALA A 65 10.79 17.79 -11.94
CA ALA A 65 10.11 19.08 -11.82
C ALA A 65 9.65 19.66 -13.18
N GLY A 66 10.16 19.15 -14.30
CA GLY A 66 9.80 19.62 -15.64
C GLY A 66 8.61 18.88 -16.25
N VAL A 67 7.89 19.56 -17.16
CA VAL A 67 6.77 18.99 -17.97
C VAL A 67 7.19 17.76 -18.79
N LYS A 68 8.50 17.58 -19.01
CA LYS A 68 9.09 16.45 -19.72
C LYS A 68 10.24 15.87 -18.89
N ILE A 69 10.43 14.56 -18.98
CA ILE A 69 11.54 13.87 -18.31
C ILE A 69 12.72 13.86 -19.25
N LYS A 70 13.81 14.53 -18.87
CA LYS A 70 15.05 14.58 -19.66
C LYS A 70 16.12 13.71 -19.02
N LEU A 71 16.58 12.71 -19.75
CA LEU A 71 17.74 11.90 -19.36
C LEU A 71 19.02 12.67 -19.68
N GLN A 72 19.97 12.69 -18.74
CA GLN A 72 21.25 13.39 -18.95
C GLN A 72 22.20 12.64 -19.90
N LYS A 73 22.04 11.31 -19.98
CA LYS A 73 22.79 10.45 -20.90
C LYS A 73 21.80 9.58 -21.69
N PRO A 74 22.09 9.30 -22.97
CA PRO A 74 21.33 8.28 -23.67
C PRO A 74 21.49 6.94 -22.92
N PRO A 75 20.41 6.16 -22.77
CA PRO A 75 20.49 4.89 -22.06
C PRO A 75 21.45 3.96 -22.82
N GLN A 76 22.63 3.72 -22.23
CA GLN A 76 23.65 2.86 -22.81
C GLN A 76 23.30 1.37 -22.65
N SER A 77 22.40 1.06 -21.72
CA SER A 77 21.91 -0.29 -21.43
C SER A 77 20.45 -0.25 -21.01
N THR A 78 19.77 -1.39 -21.14
CA THR A 78 18.45 -1.62 -20.55
C THR A 78 18.62 -2.06 -19.11
N TYR A 79 17.83 -1.49 -18.20
CA TYR A 79 17.77 -1.96 -16.82
C TYR A 79 17.20 -3.38 -16.78
N ARG A 80 17.81 -4.26 -16.00
CA ARG A 80 17.36 -5.64 -15.81
C ARG A 80 16.91 -5.79 -14.35
N PRO A 81 15.61 -6.02 -14.10
CA PRO A 81 15.11 -6.20 -12.74
C PRO A 81 15.79 -7.38 -12.03
N SER A 82 16.21 -7.18 -10.79
CA SER A 82 16.70 -8.23 -9.89
C SER A 82 15.59 -9.01 -9.20
N GLY A 83 14.34 -8.54 -9.27
CA GLY A 83 13.16 -9.21 -8.71
C GLY A 83 12.73 -8.72 -7.33
N ASN A 84 13.34 -7.63 -6.85
CA ASN A 84 12.98 -6.92 -5.61
C ASN A 84 12.50 -5.48 -5.89
N GLU A 85 12.37 -5.12 -7.17
CA GLU A 85 11.82 -3.83 -7.56
C GLU A 85 10.32 -3.78 -7.33
N ILE A 86 9.86 -2.65 -6.79
CA ILE A 86 8.45 -2.30 -6.71
C ILE A 86 8.15 -1.32 -7.84
N TRP A 87 7.12 -1.63 -8.62
CA TRP A 87 6.64 -0.78 -9.70
C TRP A 87 5.59 0.17 -9.13
N LEU A 88 5.88 1.46 -9.05
CA LEU A 88 5.03 2.39 -8.29
C LEU A 88 3.58 2.42 -8.82
N ALA A 89 3.37 2.48 -10.14
CA ALA A 89 2.03 2.53 -10.71
C ALA A 89 1.33 1.16 -10.70
N ARG A 90 2.04 0.08 -11.02
CA ARG A 90 1.45 -1.27 -11.06
C ARG A 90 1.20 -1.85 -9.67
N ASP A 91 2.18 -1.69 -8.79
CA ASP A 91 2.25 -2.38 -7.52
C ASP A 91 1.70 -1.52 -6.38
N LEU A 92 1.85 -0.19 -6.37
CA LEU A 92 1.42 0.64 -5.22
C LEU A 92 0.14 1.44 -5.46
N MET A 93 -0.01 2.08 -6.63
CA MET A 93 -1.20 2.87 -6.92
C MET A 93 -2.46 2.02 -6.81
N ASP A 94 -3.53 2.62 -6.27
CA ASP A 94 -4.82 1.97 -6.09
C ASP A 94 -4.80 0.74 -5.17
N LYS A 95 -3.68 0.48 -4.48
CA LYS A 95 -3.59 -0.59 -3.46
C LYS A 95 -3.96 -0.08 -2.09
N GLN A 96 -4.33 -1.04 -1.26
CA GLN A 96 -4.53 -0.85 0.16
C GLN A 96 -3.22 -1.07 0.90
N VAL A 97 -2.92 -0.16 1.82
CA VAL A 97 -1.75 -0.19 2.70
C VAL A 97 -2.21 0.12 4.12
N ILE A 98 -1.44 -0.32 5.10
CA ILE A 98 -1.65 -0.01 6.52
C ILE A 98 -0.87 1.26 6.84
N ASP A 99 -1.57 2.26 7.37
CA ASP A 99 -0.96 3.41 8.05
C ASP A 99 -0.54 2.96 9.44
N THR A 100 0.77 2.99 9.74
CA THR A 100 1.26 2.56 11.06
C THR A 100 1.12 3.64 12.13
N ASN A 101 0.79 4.89 11.78
CA ASN A 101 0.52 5.94 12.76
C ASN A 101 -0.93 5.93 13.21
N ASP A 102 -1.84 5.79 12.25
CA ASP A 102 -3.30 5.80 12.48
C ASP A 102 -3.89 4.37 12.56
N HIS A 103 -3.07 3.32 12.51
CA HIS A 103 -3.46 1.89 12.59
C HIS A 103 -4.69 1.50 11.75
N ARG A 104 -4.69 1.88 10.47
CA ARG A 104 -5.86 1.75 9.60
C ARG A 104 -5.48 1.37 8.19
N ILE A 105 -6.43 0.80 7.45
CA ILE A 105 -6.21 0.52 6.03
C ILE A 105 -6.63 1.71 5.19
N VAL A 106 -5.72 2.13 4.31
CA VAL A 106 -5.90 3.27 3.44
C VAL A 106 -5.55 2.90 2.01
N ARG A 107 -6.21 3.56 1.06
CA ARG A 107 -5.93 3.39 -0.36
C ARG A 107 -4.93 4.42 -0.83
N VAL A 108 -3.90 3.96 -1.54
CA VAL A 108 -2.93 4.81 -2.23
C VAL A 108 -3.60 5.46 -3.44
N ASN A 109 -3.78 6.78 -3.39
CA ASN A 109 -4.35 7.56 -4.48
C ASN A 109 -3.27 8.18 -5.37
N ASP A 110 -2.13 8.54 -4.78
CA ASP A 110 -0.95 9.04 -5.49
C ASP A 110 0.34 8.78 -4.68
N LEU A 111 1.49 9.00 -5.32
CA LEU A 111 2.81 8.75 -4.72
C LEU A 111 3.71 9.95 -4.94
N GLU A 112 4.29 10.48 -3.86
CA GLU A 112 5.15 11.66 -3.91
C GLU A 112 6.63 11.29 -3.99
N LEU A 113 7.25 11.66 -5.12
CA LEU A 113 8.68 11.55 -5.32
C LEU A 113 9.36 12.87 -4.97
N GLY A 114 10.28 12.83 -4.04
CA GLY A 114 11.09 13.98 -3.66
C GLY A 114 12.58 13.71 -3.85
N LYS A 115 13.34 14.80 -3.93
CA LYS A 115 14.78 14.74 -4.15
C LYS A 115 15.50 14.76 -2.81
N LEU A 116 16.25 13.70 -2.51
CA LEU A 116 17.09 13.60 -1.32
C LEU A 116 18.56 13.56 -1.76
N GLY A 117 19.24 14.70 -1.61
CA GLY A 117 20.59 14.87 -2.16
C GLY A 117 20.59 14.86 -3.68
N THR A 118 21.25 13.86 -4.29
CA THR A 118 21.25 13.67 -5.75
C THR A 118 20.13 12.78 -6.23
N ASP A 119 19.54 11.93 -5.40
CA ASP A 119 18.60 10.90 -5.85
C ASP A 119 17.14 11.31 -5.65
N TYR A 120 16.26 10.72 -6.44
CA TYR A 120 14.83 10.78 -6.20
C TYR A 120 14.38 9.55 -5.43
N CYS A 121 13.63 9.79 -4.37
CA CYS A 121 13.09 8.76 -3.51
C CYS A 121 11.58 8.95 -3.36
N LEU A 122 10.89 7.86 -3.07
CA LEU A 122 9.52 7.91 -2.59
C LEU A 122 9.53 8.45 -1.16
N ILE A 123 8.90 9.61 -0.95
CA ILE A 123 8.87 10.28 0.35
C ILE A 123 7.53 10.03 1.04
N ASN A 124 6.43 10.27 0.32
CA ASN A 124 5.08 10.17 0.87
C ASN A 124 4.14 9.38 -0.04
N VAL A 125 3.08 8.88 0.58
CA VAL A 125 1.93 8.23 -0.05
C VAL A 125 0.71 9.14 0.16
N ASP A 126 0.08 9.60 -0.93
CA ASP A 126 -1.14 10.41 -0.87
C ASP A 126 -2.35 9.47 -0.76
N ILE A 127 -3.12 9.65 0.31
CA ILE A 127 -4.36 8.91 0.60
C ILE A 127 -5.61 9.81 0.51
N GLY A 128 -5.42 11.08 0.16
CA GLY A 128 -6.47 12.09 0.06
C GLY A 128 -7.19 12.10 -1.28
N GLY A 129 -8.37 12.74 -1.31
CA GLY A 129 -9.15 12.92 -2.53
C GLY A 129 -8.49 13.83 -3.57
N ARG A 130 -7.47 14.61 -3.18
CA ARG A 130 -6.73 15.49 -4.11
C ARG A 130 -5.93 14.67 -5.13
N GLY A 131 -5.28 13.57 -4.73
CA GLY A 131 -4.62 12.66 -5.66
C GLY A 131 -5.58 12.11 -6.72
N LEU A 132 -6.83 11.78 -6.34
CA LEU A 132 -7.87 11.37 -7.30
C LEU A 132 -8.27 12.49 -8.27
N LEU A 133 -8.43 13.72 -7.77
CA LEU A 133 -8.74 14.89 -8.61
C LEU A 133 -7.63 15.17 -9.63
N ARG A 134 -6.37 15.00 -9.23
CA ARG A 134 -5.19 15.12 -10.10
C ARG A 134 -5.26 14.13 -11.25
N ARG A 135 -5.58 12.86 -10.95
CA ARG A 135 -5.73 11.78 -11.93
C ARG A 135 -6.89 11.99 -12.91
N LEU A 136 -7.98 12.61 -12.46
CA LEU A 136 -9.12 12.96 -13.31
C LEU A 136 -8.91 14.26 -14.11
N GLY A 137 -7.80 14.98 -13.90
CA GLY A 137 -7.55 16.28 -14.53
C GLY A 137 -8.47 17.40 -14.02
N MET A 138 -9.04 17.23 -12.82
CA MET A 138 -10.02 18.15 -12.22
C MET A 138 -9.46 19.03 -11.11
N GLU A 139 -8.17 18.89 -10.79
CA GLU A 139 -7.52 19.63 -9.69
C GLU A 139 -7.70 21.15 -9.83
N ASP A 140 -7.41 21.72 -11.00
CA ASP A 140 -7.55 23.17 -11.26
C ASP A 140 -8.99 23.68 -11.04
N ALA A 141 -9.99 22.89 -11.43
CA ALA A 141 -11.40 23.25 -11.28
C ALA A 141 -11.81 23.20 -9.81
N ALA A 142 -11.39 22.15 -9.09
CA ALA A 142 -11.62 22.00 -7.66
C ALA A 142 -10.93 23.11 -6.86
N GLU A 143 -9.69 23.47 -7.18
CA GLU A 143 -8.96 24.57 -6.54
C GLU A 143 -9.61 25.94 -6.78
N ARG A 144 -10.12 26.19 -7.99
CA ARG A 144 -10.89 27.43 -8.28
C ARG A 144 -12.16 27.49 -7.43
N LEU A 145 -12.89 26.37 -7.32
CA LEU A 145 -14.11 26.30 -6.53
C LEU A 145 -13.81 26.47 -5.03
N ALA A 146 -12.80 25.78 -4.51
CA ALA A 146 -12.37 25.86 -3.12
C ALA A 146 -11.95 27.29 -2.74
N ARG A 147 -11.15 27.95 -3.59
CA ARG A 147 -10.79 29.37 -3.42
C ARG A 147 -12.00 30.29 -3.38
N ASN A 148 -12.97 30.09 -4.27
CA ASN A 148 -14.22 30.88 -4.26
C ASN A 148 -15.02 30.69 -2.96
N LEU A 149 -14.92 29.50 -2.34
CA LEU A 149 -15.55 29.17 -1.07
C LEU A 149 -14.67 29.46 0.16
N LYS A 150 -13.48 30.05 -0.03
CA LYS A 150 -12.46 30.29 1.02
C LYS A 150 -12.11 29.03 1.82
N ARG A 151 -12.09 27.88 1.15
CA ARG A 151 -11.66 26.60 1.72
C ARG A 151 -10.39 26.13 1.04
N GLU A 152 -9.54 25.45 1.79
CA GLU A 152 -8.37 24.74 1.24
C GLU A 152 -8.73 23.27 1.03
N LEU A 153 -8.17 22.66 -0.02
CA LEU A 153 -8.31 21.23 -0.24
C LEU A 153 -7.33 20.52 0.70
N PRO A 154 -7.82 19.72 1.66
CA PRO A 154 -6.93 19.03 2.59
C PRO A 154 -6.03 18.06 1.83
N THR A 155 -4.73 18.14 2.09
CA THR A 155 -3.76 17.12 1.69
C THR A 155 -3.67 16.09 2.82
N ARG A 156 -3.77 14.81 2.47
CA ARG A 156 -3.65 13.72 3.45
C ARG A 156 -2.57 12.78 2.92
N GLU A 157 -1.42 12.84 3.56
CA GLU A 157 -0.19 12.18 3.13
C GLU A 157 0.37 11.40 4.31
N ILE A 158 0.90 10.21 4.03
CA ILE A 158 1.60 9.36 5.00
C ILE A 158 3.05 9.25 4.54
N ALA A 159 4.00 9.42 5.46
CA ALA A 159 5.40 9.20 5.14
C ALA A 159 5.63 7.74 4.76
N TRP A 160 6.46 7.47 3.75
CA TRP A 160 6.74 6.09 3.32
C TRP A 160 7.24 5.19 4.46
N SER A 161 7.96 5.75 5.43
CA SER A 161 8.43 5.03 6.62
C SER A 161 7.30 4.45 7.45
N ASP A 162 6.10 5.02 7.35
CA ASP A 162 4.94 4.73 8.19
C ASP A 162 3.88 3.93 7.41
N VAL A 163 4.27 3.36 6.26
CA VAL A 163 3.40 2.58 5.38
C VAL A 163 3.81 1.11 5.40
N SER A 164 2.85 0.24 5.69
CA SER A 164 3.04 -1.21 5.66
C SER A 164 2.09 -1.88 4.64
N PHE A 165 2.48 -3.01 4.04
CA PHE A 165 1.75 -3.64 2.93
C PHE A 165 0.85 -4.81 3.33
N LEU A 166 -0.39 -4.85 2.84
CA LEU A 166 -1.34 -5.96 3.08
C LEU A 166 -0.98 -7.27 2.33
N PRO A 167 -1.35 -8.45 2.89
CA PRO A 167 -1.27 -9.74 2.20
C PRO A 167 -2.12 -9.81 0.92
N GLY A 168 -1.73 -10.68 -0.03
CA GLY A 168 -2.59 -11.06 -1.16
C GLY A 168 -2.50 -10.20 -2.44
N GLY A 169 -1.77 -9.09 -2.42
CA GLY A 169 -1.32 -8.40 -3.64
C GLY A 169 0.00 -8.97 -4.17
N ASN A 170 0.31 -8.83 -5.46
CA ASN A 170 1.60 -9.23 -6.08
C ASN A 170 2.85 -8.51 -5.50
N ILE A 171 2.73 -7.84 -4.35
CA ILE A 171 3.82 -7.27 -3.59
C ILE A 171 4.20 -8.28 -2.52
N ARG A 172 5.47 -8.67 -2.52
CA ARG A 172 6.05 -9.45 -1.43
C ARG A 172 5.92 -8.65 -0.14
N LEU A 173 5.13 -9.21 0.77
CA LEU A 173 4.92 -8.80 2.15
C LEU A 173 6.21 -8.28 2.79
N ASN A 174 6.09 -7.17 3.51
CA ASN A 174 6.94 -6.87 4.66
C ASN A 174 6.14 -6.16 5.77
N VAL A 175 4.83 -6.43 5.92
CA VAL A 175 4.29 -6.45 7.29
C VAL A 175 4.89 -7.68 7.92
N THR A 176 6.03 -7.50 8.57
CA THR A 176 6.65 -8.63 9.27
C THR A 176 5.69 -8.98 10.39
N ARG A 177 5.34 -10.27 10.62
CA ARG A 177 4.66 -10.73 11.85
C ARG A 177 5.11 -9.97 13.11
N LYS A 178 6.40 -9.64 13.15
CA LYS A 178 7.05 -8.79 14.13
C LYS A 178 6.38 -7.42 14.36
N GLN A 179 5.97 -6.70 13.32
CA GLN A 179 5.32 -5.38 13.44
C GLN A 179 3.92 -5.51 14.03
N LEU A 180 3.10 -6.46 13.56
CA LEU A 180 1.78 -6.71 14.16
C LEU A 180 1.90 -7.17 15.63
N ASN A 181 2.88 -8.01 15.94
CA ASN A 181 3.17 -8.43 17.32
C ASN A 181 3.55 -7.27 18.26
N GLU A 182 4.07 -6.15 17.71
CA GLU A 182 4.45 -4.97 18.50
C GLU A 182 3.27 -4.01 18.73
N LEU A 183 2.14 -4.18 18.01
CA LEU A 183 0.93 -3.35 18.17
C LEU A 183 0.05 -3.82 19.33
N HIS A 184 -0.75 -2.90 19.88
CA HIS A 184 -1.79 -3.24 20.85
C HIS A 184 -2.94 -4.00 20.16
N PRO A 185 -3.61 -4.98 20.81
CA PRO A 185 -4.74 -5.69 20.20
C PRO A 185 -5.81 -4.75 19.61
N ALA A 186 -6.20 -3.70 20.33
CA ALA A 186 -7.12 -2.66 19.84
C ALA A 186 -6.66 -1.96 18.55
N ASP A 187 -5.35 -1.69 18.39
CA ASP A 187 -4.81 -1.10 17.15
C ASP A 187 -4.88 -2.09 15.99
N ILE A 188 -4.65 -3.38 16.27
CA ILE A 188 -4.80 -4.43 15.25
C ILE A 188 -6.27 -4.53 14.85
N ALA A 189 -7.20 -4.50 15.80
CA ALA A 189 -8.63 -4.55 15.55
C ALA A 189 -9.10 -3.44 14.59
N GLU A 190 -8.64 -2.19 14.76
CA GLU A 190 -8.93 -1.08 13.83
C GLU A 190 -8.46 -1.39 12.40
N ILE A 191 -7.26 -1.99 12.24
CA ILE A 191 -6.75 -2.45 10.95
C ILE A 191 -7.68 -3.54 10.35
N LEU A 192 -8.15 -4.49 11.16
CA LEU A 192 -8.97 -5.60 10.70
C LEU A 192 -10.35 -5.15 10.22
N GLU A 193 -11.01 -4.23 10.93
CA GLU A 193 -12.33 -3.70 10.55
C GLU A 193 -12.31 -3.05 9.16
N ASP A 194 -11.24 -2.30 8.85
CA ASP A 194 -11.09 -1.69 7.52
C ASP A 194 -10.77 -2.72 6.40
N ALA A 195 -10.23 -3.90 6.77
CA ALA A 195 -9.76 -4.92 5.82
C ALA A 195 -10.90 -5.79 5.28
N GLY A 196 -11.95 -5.98 6.10
CA GLY A 196 -12.97 -7.00 5.93
C GLY A 196 -12.50 -8.41 6.36
N PRO A 197 -13.43 -9.36 6.58
CA PRO A 197 -13.15 -10.59 7.33
C PRO A 197 -12.05 -11.47 6.73
N ARG A 198 -12.08 -11.67 5.41
CA ARG A 198 -11.08 -12.47 4.70
C ARG A 198 -9.67 -11.94 4.83
N MET A 199 -9.49 -10.63 4.64
CA MET A 199 -8.17 -10.01 4.74
C MET A 199 -7.72 -9.98 6.20
N ALA A 200 -8.64 -9.73 7.13
CA ALA A 200 -8.37 -9.78 8.56
C ALA A 200 -7.83 -11.16 8.98
N ALA A 201 -8.46 -12.24 8.53
CA ALA A 201 -7.99 -13.59 8.77
C ALA A 201 -6.57 -13.81 8.21
N GLU A 202 -6.27 -13.37 6.99
CA GLU A 202 -4.93 -13.46 6.41
C GLU A 202 -3.87 -12.69 7.22
N LEU A 203 -4.21 -11.50 7.73
CA LEU A 203 -3.32 -10.65 8.53
C LEU A 203 -2.93 -11.34 9.85
N ILE A 204 -3.92 -11.85 10.58
CA ILE A 204 -3.70 -12.41 11.92
C ILE A 204 -3.34 -13.89 11.90
N ARG A 205 -3.44 -14.58 10.74
CA ARG A 205 -3.09 -16.01 10.60
C ARG A 205 -1.68 -16.33 11.09
N THR A 206 -0.75 -15.39 11.04
CA THR A 206 0.64 -15.64 11.47
C THR A 206 0.91 -15.32 12.95
N LEU A 207 -0.04 -14.69 13.65
CA LEU A 207 0.03 -14.39 15.07
C LEU A 207 -0.24 -15.65 15.90
N ASP A 208 0.16 -15.64 17.17
CA ASP A 208 -0.20 -16.69 18.14
C ASP A 208 -1.65 -16.54 18.62
N ASN A 209 -2.22 -17.61 19.17
CA ASN A 209 -3.65 -17.67 19.48
C ASN A 209 -4.04 -16.66 20.58
N GLU A 210 -3.20 -16.45 21.60
CA GLU A 210 -3.40 -15.43 22.64
C GLU A 210 -3.55 -14.03 22.01
N LYS A 211 -2.60 -13.62 21.16
CA LYS A 211 -2.68 -12.31 20.50
C LYS A 211 -3.89 -12.19 19.56
N VAL A 212 -4.28 -13.28 18.90
CA VAL A 212 -5.48 -13.31 18.05
C VAL A 212 -6.73 -13.15 18.92
N ALA A 213 -6.85 -13.89 20.02
CA ALA A 213 -7.96 -13.80 20.97
C ALA A 213 -8.12 -12.37 21.48
N ASP A 214 -7.06 -11.79 22.07
CA ASP A 214 -7.05 -10.41 22.55
C ASP A 214 -7.50 -9.41 21.45
N THR A 215 -7.12 -9.67 20.19
CA THR A 215 -7.47 -8.77 19.06
C THR A 215 -8.93 -8.94 18.65
N LEU A 216 -9.44 -10.17 18.67
CA LEU A 216 -10.84 -10.44 18.34
C LEU A 216 -11.77 -9.87 19.42
N GLU A 217 -11.40 -9.92 20.70
CA GLU A 217 -12.18 -9.33 21.81
C GLU A 217 -12.45 -7.82 21.63
N GLU A 218 -11.57 -7.10 20.93
CA GLU A 218 -11.73 -5.67 20.65
C GLU A 218 -12.67 -5.39 19.46
N LEU A 219 -13.10 -6.43 18.74
CA LEU A 219 -14.00 -6.35 17.57
C LEU A 219 -15.45 -6.63 17.97
N GLN A 220 -16.40 -6.26 17.09
CA GLN A 220 -17.81 -6.64 17.28
C GLN A 220 -18.02 -8.16 17.11
N PRO A 221 -18.86 -8.82 17.93
CA PRO A 221 -19.06 -10.27 17.91
C PRO A 221 -19.39 -10.85 16.54
N GLU A 222 -20.20 -10.15 15.73
CA GLU A 222 -20.55 -10.61 14.39
C GLU A 222 -19.33 -10.65 13.47
N PHE A 223 -18.46 -9.65 13.57
CA PHE A 223 -17.23 -9.59 12.78
C PHE A 223 -16.20 -10.64 13.25
N GLN A 224 -16.12 -10.89 14.57
CA GLN A 224 -15.29 -11.97 15.11
C GLN A 224 -15.67 -13.32 14.52
N ALA A 225 -16.98 -13.63 14.47
CA ALA A 225 -17.50 -14.85 13.87
C ALA A 225 -17.14 -14.94 12.37
N GLU A 226 -17.36 -13.87 11.60
CA GLU A 226 -16.99 -13.81 10.18
C GLU A 226 -15.47 -14.01 9.95
N VAL A 227 -14.61 -13.51 10.83
CA VAL A 227 -13.15 -13.72 10.73
C VAL A 227 -12.78 -15.16 11.06
N LEU A 228 -13.34 -15.72 12.14
CA LEU A 228 -13.11 -17.12 12.52
C LEU A 228 -13.63 -18.09 11.47
N GLU A 229 -14.57 -17.67 10.61
CA GLU A 229 -15.04 -18.52 9.53
C GLU A 229 -13.93 -18.99 8.58
N GLU A 230 -12.87 -18.19 8.45
CA GLU A 230 -11.71 -18.42 7.58
C GLU A 230 -10.59 -19.25 8.24
N PHE A 231 -10.76 -19.67 9.50
CA PHE A 231 -9.85 -20.58 10.22
C PHE A 231 -10.37 -22.02 10.21
N SER A 232 -9.49 -23.00 10.48
CA SER A 232 -9.93 -24.37 10.75
C SER A 232 -10.55 -24.46 12.15
N ASP A 233 -11.45 -25.42 12.36
CA ASP A 233 -12.18 -25.54 13.61
C ASP A 233 -11.25 -25.81 14.80
N GLU A 234 -10.14 -26.52 14.59
CA GLU A 234 -9.14 -26.76 15.65
C GLU A 234 -8.49 -25.45 16.09
N ARG A 235 -8.08 -24.61 15.15
CA ARG A 235 -7.45 -23.33 15.49
C ARG A 235 -8.46 -22.34 16.05
N ALA A 236 -9.70 -22.37 15.56
CA ALA A 236 -10.77 -21.55 16.11
C ALA A 236 -11.04 -21.93 17.56
N ALA A 237 -11.10 -23.23 17.89
CA ALA A 237 -11.19 -23.70 19.27
C ALA A 237 -10.04 -23.20 20.13
N ASP A 238 -8.79 -23.39 19.69
CA ASP A 238 -7.62 -22.89 20.44
C ASP A 238 -7.65 -21.37 20.67
N ILE A 239 -8.20 -20.58 19.73
CA ILE A 239 -8.35 -19.13 19.89
C ILE A 239 -9.46 -18.80 20.90
N VAL A 240 -10.61 -19.44 20.78
CA VAL A 240 -11.76 -19.24 21.68
C VAL A 240 -11.41 -19.62 23.12
N GLU A 241 -10.54 -20.62 23.33
CA GLU A 241 -10.05 -20.98 24.67
C GLU A 241 -9.19 -19.91 25.34
N GLU A 242 -8.47 -19.10 24.56
CA GLU A 242 -7.64 -18.01 25.08
C GLU A 242 -8.45 -16.74 25.37
N MET A 243 -9.72 -16.68 24.92
CA MET A 243 -10.60 -15.53 25.13
C MET A 243 -11.16 -15.46 26.56
N GLN A 244 -11.58 -14.27 26.97
CA GLN A 244 -12.37 -14.08 28.18
C GLN A 244 -13.70 -14.86 28.09
N PRO A 245 -14.15 -15.53 29.16
CA PRO A 245 -15.31 -16.42 29.10
C PRO A 245 -16.62 -15.77 28.63
N ASP A 246 -16.81 -14.48 28.92
CA ASP A 246 -17.95 -13.70 28.46
C ASP A 246 -17.85 -13.37 26.97
N GLU A 247 -16.69 -12.92 26.50
CA GLU A 247 -16.43 -12.64 25.08
C GLU A 247 -16.54 -13.91 24.22
N ALA A 248 -15.98 -15.02 24.69
CA ALA A 248 -16.10 -16.34 24.05
C ALA A 248 -17.56 -16.78 23.93
N ALA A 249 -18.37 -16.55 24.97
CA ALA A 249 -19.79 -16.91 24.96
C ALA A 249 -20.58 -16.07 23.94
N ASP A 250 -20.30 -14.77 23.86
CA ASP A 250 -20.93 -13.87 22.90
C ASP A 250 -20.57 -14.25 21.46
N LEU A 251 -19.29 -14.50 21.18
CA LEU A 251 -18.80 -14.99 19.89
C LEU A 251 -19.48 -16.31 19.46
N LEU A 252 -19.51 -17.31 20.36
CA LEU A 252 -20.13 -18.59 20.06
C LEU A 252 -21.61 -18.42 19.70
N ASN A 253 -22.32 -17.48 20.33
CA ASN A 253 -23.73 -17.20 20.02
C ASN A 253 -23.94 -16.64 18.61
N GLU A 254 -22.98 -15.92 18.05
CA GLU A 254 -23.05 -15.39 16.67
C GLU A 254 -22.73 -16.45 15.61
N MET A 255 -22.08 -17.54 15.98
CA MET A 255 -21.80 -18.65 15.07
C MET A 255 -23.06 -19.48 14.75
N ASN A 256 -23.05 -20.14 13.59
CA ASN A 256 -24.06 -21.14 13.27
C ASN A 256 -23.95 -22.36 14.21
N GLU A 257 -25.09 -23.02 14.45
CA GLU A 257 -25.21 -24.07 15.47
C GLU A 257 -24.25 -25.24 15.23
N GLU A 258 -24.11 -25.70 13.98
CA GLU A 258 -23.23 -26.82 13.61
C GLU A 258 -21.76 -26.51 13.96
N ARG A 259 -21.27 -25.36 13.52
CA ARG A 259 -19.89 -24.95 13.77
C ARG A 259 -19.61 -24.66 15.25
N ARG A 260 -20.60 -24.10 15.96
CA ARG A 260 -20.51 -23.89 17.42
C ARG A 260 -20.35 -25.23 18.14
N GLU A 261 -21.15 -26.24 17.80
CA GLU A 261 -21.03 -27.58 18.38
C GLU A 261 -19.67 -28.20 18.06
N ASP A 262 -19.18 -28.06 16.83
CA ASP A 262 -17.87 -28.59 16.44
C ASP A 262 -16.73 -27.96 17.24
N ILE A 263 -16.71 -26.62 17.38
CA ILE A 263 -15.72 -25.91 18.20
C ILE A 263 -15.80 -26.34 19.67
N LEU A 264 -17.00 -26.39 20.25
CA LEU A 264 -17.18 -26.82 21.65
C LEU A 264 -16.73 -28.26 21.92
N ASN A 265 -16.73 -29.14 20.91
CA ASN A 265 -16.24 -30.51 21.05
C ASN A 265 -14.71 -30.62 20.96
N LEU A 266 -14.04 -29.58 20.45
CA LEU A 266 -12.59 -29.52 20.28
C LEU A 266 -11.86 -28.83 21.44
N MET A 267 -12.60 -28.08 22.27
CA MET A 267 -12.16 -27.52 23.56
C MET A 267 -12.18 -28.60 24.67
#